data_AF-A0A6P5YDL7-F1
#
_entry.id   AF-A0A6P5YDL7-F1
#
_cell.length_a   1.000
_cell.length_b   1.000
_cell.length_c   1.000
_cell.angle_alpha   90.00
_cell.angle_beta   90.00
_cell.angle_gamma   90.00
#
_symmetry.space_group_name_H-M   'P 1'
#
loop_
_entity.id
_entity.type
_entity.pdbx_description
1 polymer ?
#
loop_
_entity_poly.entity_id
_entity_poly.type
_entity_poly.pdbx_seq_one_letter_code
_entity_poly.pdbx_strand_id
1 'polypeptide(L)'
;MVKRAKKTANFRLVVVNGRAYVETYHKAFQTRDVFTLWGILQLLRKYPGKLPDLDLMFDCVDWPVIKSSDYGGPNANTPPPLFRYCKDNETLDVLFPDWSFWGWPEINIKPWVLLLNELMEGNKRKGWDEREPYAYWKGNPNVAETRQDLLKCNVSDKQDWGARVYAQDWGQESQQGYKQSNLANQCEHRFKIYVEGSAWSVSEKYILACDSVTLLVKPRYYDFFTRSLEPMHHYWSIKADDKCRSIKYAVDWGNSHQEEAQAMGKAASEFIKKELKMDYVYDYMFHLLNEYAKLLRFKPTIPRKAVEFCPETMACPAVGLIKEFMIESVVKGPSLTSPCTLPPPHDPASLYALLRKKDNSINQVEELEKKFWEKQK
;
A
#
# COMPACT_ATOMS: atom_id res chain seq x y z
N MET A 1 27.11 -6.52 -7.34
CA MET A 1 25.70 -6.23 -7.68
C MET A 1 25.00 -5.44 -6.58
N VAL A 2 24.74 -6.00 -5.39
CA VAL A 2 24.04 -5.33 -4.27
C VAL A 2 24.58 -3.92 -3.96
N LYS A 3 25.90 -3.75 -3.84
CA LYS A 3 26.52 -2.44 -3.57
C LYS A 3 26.19 -1.33 -4.58
N ARG A 4 25.80 -1.65 -5.83
CA ARG A 4 25.39 -0.64 -6.82
C ARG A 4 24.07 0.04 -6.48
N ALA A 5 23.19 -0.64 -5.75
CA ALA A 5 21.92 -0.06 -5.27
C ALA A 5 22.13 1.02 -4.17
N LYS A 6 23.34 1.14 -3.61
CA LYS A 6 23.69 2.20 -2.64
C LYS A 6 23.42 3.62 -3.17
N LYS A 7 23.41 3.82 -4.50
CA LYS A 7 23.21 5.14 -5.11
C LYS A 7 21.97 5.88 -4.58
N THR A 8 20.88 5.16 -4.31
CA THR A 8 19.63 5.75 -3.79
C THR A 8 19.17 5.16 -2.46
N ALA A 9 19.73 4.03 -2.03
CA ALA A 9 19.32 3.37 -0.80
C ALA A 9 19.50 4.28 0.44
N ASN A 10 18.49 4.27 1.31
CA ASN A 10 18.53 4.92 2.62
C ASN A 10 19.40 4.12 3.60
N PHE A 11 19.30 2.79 3.54
CA PHE A 11 20.09 1.90 4.39
C PHE A 11 20.45 0.60 3.69
N ARG A 12 21.49 -0.05 4.21
CA ARG A 12 21.82 -1.44 3.94
C ARG A 12 21.54 -2.26 5.18
N LEU A 13 20.80 -3.36 5.02
CA LEU A 13 20.51 -4.29 6.10
C LEU A 13 21.17 -5.64 5.79
N VAL A 14 21.84 -6.20 6.79
CA VAL A 14 22.44 -7.52 6.72
C VAL A 14 21.90 -8.36 7.88
N VAL A 15 21.39 -9.56 7.59
CA VAL A 15 21.07 -10.56 8.62
C VAL A 15 22.19 -11.59 8.62
N VAL A 16 22.82 -11.83 9.77
CA VAL A 16 23.83 -12.87 9.95
C VAL A 16 23.53 -13.63 11.24
N ASN A 17 23.41 -14.96 11.15
CA ASN A 17 23.07 -15.83 12.28
C ASN A 17 21.82 -15.36 13.03
N GLY A 18 20.77 -14.98 12.30
CA GLY A 18 19.49 -14.52 12.85
C GLY A 18 19.51 -13.12 13.49
N ARG A 19 20.62 -12.38 13.40
CA ARG A 19 20.75 -11.01 13.94
C ARG A 19 20.86 -9.98 12.83
N ALA A 20 20.19 -8.84 13.01
CA ALA A 20 20.16 -7.75 12.03
C ALA A 20 21.23 -6.70 12.31
N TYR A 21 21.88 -6.24 11.24
CA TYR A 21 22.89 -5.19 11.26
C TYR A 21 22.55 -4.16 10.19
N VAL A 22 22.57 -2.88 10.54
CA VAL A 22 22.14 -1.79 9.65
C VAL A 22 23.26 -0.79 9.46
N GLU A 23 23.62 -0.51 8.21
CA GLU A 23 24.45 0.64 7.83
C GLU A 23 23.53 1.70 7.20
N THR A 24 23.28 2.79 7.94
CA THR A 24 22.48 3.91 7.45
C THR A 24 23.31 4.79 6.52
N TYR A 25 22.78 5.09 5.34
CA TYR A 25 23.38 6.02 4.38
C TYR A 25 22.76 7.40 4.51
N HIS A 26 21.42 7.46 4.50
CA HIS A 26 20.66 8.70 4.59
C HIS A 26 19.35 8.45 5.35
N LYS A 27 18.95 9.40 6.20
CA LYS A 27 17.67 9.33 6.90
C LYS A 27 16.52 9.37 5.88
N ALA A 28 15.51 8.54 6.07
CA ALA A 28 14.32 8.59 5.23
C ALA A 28 13.48 9.85 5.49
N PHE A 29 12.54 10.13 4.59
CA PHE A 29 11.46 11.08 4.89
C PHE A 29 10.70 10.55 6.11
N GLN A 30 10.56 11.37 7.16
CA GLN A 30 9.86 10.98 8.39
C GLN A 30 10.45 9.68 9.01
N THR A 31 9.64 8.84 9.66
CA THR A 31 10.07 7.59 10.33
C THR A 31 9.90 6.34 9.47
N ARG A 32 9.91 6.48 8.15
CA ARG A 32 9.71 5.35 7.22
C ARG A 32 10.77 4.28 7.36
N ASP A 33 12.04 4.68 7.45
CA ASP A 33 13.16 3.76 7.70
C ASP A 33 13.02 3.08 9.08
N VAL A 34 12.65 3.84 10.11
CA VAL A 34 12.43 3.34 11.46
C VAL A 34 11.38 2.23 11.49
N PHE A 35 10.18 2.45 10.95
CA PHE A 35 9.11 1.44 11.02
C PHE A 35 9.31 0.28 10.03
N THR A 36 10.01 0.48 8.92
CA THR A 36 10.45 -0.62 8.05
C THR A 36 11.46 -1.53 8.75
N LEU A 37 12.46 -0.95 9.42
CA LEU A 37 13.43 -1.71 10.22
C LEU A 37 12.74 -2.41 11.39
N TRP A 38 11.83 -1.72 12.08
CA TRP A 38 11.03 -2.32 13.15
C TRP A 38 10.26 -3.54 12.67
N GLY A 39 9.61 -3.45 11.50
CA GLY A 39 8.90 -4.57 10.89
C GLY A 39 9.78 -5.78 10.61
N ILE A 40 10.99 -5.56 10.06
CA ILE A 40 11.97 -6.63 9.84
C ILE A 40 12.40 -7.27 11.17
N LEU A 41 12.60 -6.49 12.23
CA LEU A 41 12.91 -7.04 13.56
C LEU A 41 11.74 -7.85 14.13
N GLN A 42 10.50 -7.41 13.92
CA GLN A 42 9.32 -8.16 14.32
C GLN A 42 9.20 -9.49 13.56
N LEU A 43 9.56 -9.51 12.28
CA LEU A 43 9.66 -10.74 11.50
C LEU A 43 10.70 -11.71 12.07
N LEU A 44 11.92 -11.22 12.38
CA LEU A 44 12.98 -12.03 13.00
C LEU A 44 12.54 -12.57 14.37
N ARG A 45 11.78 -11.79 15.14
CA ARG A 45 11.19 -12.19 16.41
C ARG A 45 10.08 -13.24 16.24
N LYS A 46 9.25 -13.13 15.20
CA LYS A 46 8.18 -14.09 14.89
C LYS A 46 8.75 -15.43 14.42
N TYR A 47 9.83 -15.40 13.63
CA TYR A 47 10.45 -16.59 13.03
C TYR A 47 11.94 -16.69 13.37
N PRO A 48 12.30 -16.88 14.66
CA PRO A 48 13.68 -16.85 15.12
C PRO A 48 14.51 -17.95 14.46
N GLY A 49 15.65 -17.57 13.88
CA GLY A 49 16.58 -18.48 13.21
C GLY A 49 16.09 -19.13 11.92
N LYS A 50 14.88 -18.79 11.44
CA LYS A 50 14.32 -19.38 10.21
C LYS A 50 14.71 -18.62 8.93
N LEU A 51 15.04 -17.33 9.04
CA LEU A 51 15.54 -16.56 7.90
C LEU A 51 17.02 -16.85 7.67
N PRO A 52 17.44 -17.15 6.43
CA PRO A 52 18.85 -17.31 6.08
C PRO A 52 19.61 -15.98 6.18
N ASP A 53 20.94 -16.08 6.21
CA ASP A 53 21.80 -14.90 6.09
C ASP A 53 21.49 -14.15 4.78
N LEU A 54 21.34 -12.82 4.85
CA LEU A 54 21.03 -11.99 3.69
C LEU A 54 21.70 -10.61 3.75
N ASP A 55 21.80 -9.96 2.59
CA ASP A 55 22.38 -8.62 2.41
C ASP A 55 21.53 -7.84 1.40
N LEU A 56 20.80 -6.83 1.87
CA LEU A 56 19.86 -6.06 1.06
C LEU A 56 20.11 -4.55 1.14
N MET A 57 19.67 -3.87 0.09
CA MET A 57 19.60 -2.41 0.00
C MET A 57 18.14 -1.98 0.00
N PHE A 58 17.80 -0.96 0.77
CA PHE A 58 16.43 -0.48 0.88
C PHE A 58 16.35 1.03 0.58
N ASP A 59 15.43 1.41 -0.29
CA ASP A 59 15.11 2.80 -0.61
C ASP A 59 13.69 3.13 -0.13
N CYS A 60 13.60 4.08 0.80
CA CYS A 60 12.39 4.46 1.50
C CYS A 60 11.62 5.61 0.82
N VAL A 61 12.06 6.06 -0.35
CA VAL A 61 11.44 7.15 -1.12
C VAL A 61 10.20 6.65 -1.87
N ASP A 62 9.41 7.55 -2.44
CA ASP A 62 8.15 7.24 -3.14
C ASP A 62 8.32 6.55 -4.51
N TRP A 63 9.10 7.12 -5.44
CA TRP A 63 9.11 6.63 -6.84
C TRP A 63 10.09 5.49 -7.09
N PRO A 64 9.70 4.32 -7.65
CA PRO A 64 10.63 3.25 -8.03
C PRO A 64 11.69 3.76 -9.01
N VAL A 65 12.92 3.23 -8.95
CA VAL A 65 14.10 3.82 -9.66
C VAL A 65 14.89 2.85 -10.51
N ILE A 66 14.68 1.55 -10.39
CA ILE A 66 15.43 0.57 -11.20
C ILE A 66 14.69 0.35 -12.52
N LYS A 67 14.86 1.25 -13.48
CA LYS A 67 14.19 1.18 -14.78
C LYS A 67 14.65 -0.04 -15.58
N SER A 68 13.70 -0.81 -16.11
CA SER A 68 13.98 -1.99 -16.94
C SER A 68 14.73 -1.62 -18.24
N SER A 69 14.44 -0.45 -18.81
CA SER A 69 15.10 0.11 -19.99
C SER A 69 16.61 0.21 -19.87
N ASP A 70 17.11 0.47 -18.65
CA ASP A 70 18.54 0.66 -18.38
C ASP A 70 19.32 -0.66 -18.43
N TYR A 71 18.61 -1.80 -18.49
CA TYR A 71 19.16 -3.13 -18.33
C TYR A 71 18.82 -4.11 -19.47
N GLY A 72 18.18 -3.66 -20.55
CA GLY A 72 17.67 -4.52 -21.63
C GLY A 72 18.62 -4.80 -22.82
N GLY A 73 19.80 -4.17 -22.88
CA GLY A 73 20.71 -4.27 -24.02
C GLY A 73 21.73 -5.43 -23.95
N PRO A 74 22.37 -5.81 -25.08
CA PRO A 74 23.32 -6.92 -25.16
C PRO A 74 24.57 -6.76 -24.26
N ASN A 75 24.93 -5.52 -23.91
CA ASN A 75 26.03 -5.19 -22.99
C ASN A 75 25.53 -4.56 -21.68
N ALA A 76 24.24 -4.71 -21.37
CA ALA A 76 23.67 -4.12 -20.18
C ALA A 76 24.18 -4.82 -18.91
N ASN A 77 24.43 -4.02 -17.88
CA ASN A 77 24.74 -4.54 -16.56
C ASN A 77 23.53 -5.28 -15.97
N THR A 78 23.74 -6.27 -15.11
CA THR A 78 22.62 -6.85 -14.34
C THR A 78 22.00 -5.78 -13.43
N PRO A 79 20.66 -5.67 -13.32
CA PRO A 79 20.01 -4.72 -12.42
C PRO A 79 20.42 -4.99 -10.96
N PRO A 80 20.69 -3.96 -10.14
CA PRO A 80 20.95 -4.16 -8.73
C PRO A 80 19.63 -4.41 -7.99
N PRO A 81 19.57 -5.35 -7.03
CA PRO A 81 18.37 -5.52 -6.22
C PRO A 81 18.21 -4.33 -5.27
N LEU A 82 17.04 -3.70 -5.31
CA LEU A 82 16.67 -2.58 -4.44
C LEU A 82 15.26 -2.81 -3.91
N PHE A 83 15.12 -2.89 -2.58
CA PHE A 83 13.82 -3.09 -1.93
C PHE A 83 13.12 -1.75 -1.75
N ARG A 84 11.81 -1.75 -2.06
CA ARG A 84 10.93 -0.57 -2.05
C ARG A 84 9.48 -0.95 -1.80
N TYR A 85 8.64 0.06 -1.63
CA TYR A 85 7.24 -0.14 -1.25
C TYR A 85 6.27 -0.24 -2.45
N CYS A 86 6.65 0.29 -3.61
CA CYS A 86 5.88 0.12 -4.85
C CYS A 86 6.79 -0.07 -6.06
N LYS A 87 6.18 -0.47 -7.18
CA LYS A 87 6.78 -0.48 -8.51
C LYS A 87 5.70 -0.31 -9.58
N ASP A 88 6.13 -0.22 -10.83
CA ASP A 88 5.28 -0.29 -12.01
C ASP A 88 5.82 -1.33 -13.02
N ASN A 89 5.23 -1.41 -14.22
CA ASN A 89 5.67 -2.34 -15.26
C ASN A 89 7.01 -1.96 -15.89
N GLU A 90 7.51 -0.75 -15.64
CA GLU A 90 8.75 -0.21 -16.22
C GLU A 90 9.94 -0.34 -15.25
N THR A 91 9.71 -0.86 -14.04
CA THR A 91 10.68 -0.87 -12.95
C THR A 91 10.91 -2.27 -12.38
N LEU A 92 12.10 -2.50 -11.84
CA LEU A 92 12.61 -3.79 -11.36
C LEU A 92 12.83 -3.80 -9.84
N ASP A 93 12.41 -2.76 -9.14
CA ASP A 93 12.44 -2.67 -7.68
C ASP A 93 11.69 -3.86 -7.04
N VAL A 94 12.17 -4.30 -5.88
CA VAL A 94 11.68 -5.46 -5.14
C VAL A 94 10.67 -5.00 -4.10
N LEU A 95 9.42 -5.45 -4.23
CA LEU A 95 8.31 -5.00 -3.40
C LEU A 95 8.37 -5.53 -1.96
N PHE A 96 8.32 -4.63 -1.00
CA PHE A 96 8.27 -4.88 0.44
C PHE A 96 7.06 -4.15 1.05
N PRO A 97 6.38 -4.70 2.07
CA PRO A 97 5.28 -4.01 2.74
C PRO A 97 5.72 -2.65 3.29
N ASP A 98 4.85 -1.65 3.17
CA ASP A 98 5.17 -0.29 3.59
C ASP A 98 5.29 -0.16 5.12
N TRP A 99 5.96 0.89 5.59
CA TRP A 99 6.24 1.10 7.02
C TRP A 99 4.96 1.25 7.87
N SER A 100 3.86 1.73 7.27
CA SER A 100 2.63 2.06 8.01
C SER A 100 1.89 0.83 8.54
N PHE A 101 2.28 -0.39 8.14
CA PHE A 101 1.79 -1.61 8.80
C PHE A 101 2.11 -1.64 10.30
N TRP A 102 3.23 -1.03 10.69
CA TRP A 102 3.64 -0.92 12.09
C TRP A 102 3.41 0.48 12.67
N GLY A 103 2.95 1.43 11.87
CA GLY A 103 2.57 2.77 12.29
C GLY A 103 3.24 3.88 11.48
N TRP A 104 2.63 5.06 11.51
CA TRP A 104 3.16 6.28 10.93
C TRP A 104 2.86 7.48 11.86
N PRO A 105 3.73 7.70 12.88
CA PRO A 105 3.52 8.67 13.94
C PRO A 105 3.27 10.11 13.48
N GLU A 106 3.96 10.55 12.43
CA GLU A 106 3.94 11.95 11.98
C GLU A 106 2.56 12.39 11.47
N ILE A 107 1.72 11.44 11.07
CA ILE A 107 0.34 11.68 10.64
C ILE A 107 -0.68 10.90 11.47
N ASN A 108 -0.26 10.42 12.65
CA ASN A 108 -1.09 9.70 13.62
C ASN A 108 -1.83 8.48 13.05
N ILE A 109 -1.19 7.73 12.15
CA ILE A 109 -1.73 6.46 11.64
C ILE A 109 -1.22 5.34 12.53
N LYS A 110 -2.15 4.71 13.24
CA LYS A 110 -1.88 3.61 14.17
C LYS A 110 -1.38 2.36 13.45
N PRO A 111 -0.72 1.43 14.17
CA PRO A 111 -0.38 0.12 13.64
C PRO A 111 -1.59 -0.61 13.08
N TRP A 112 -1.33 -1.44 12.06
CA TRP A 112 -2.39 -1.97 11.20
C TRP A 112 -3.47 -2.77 11.92
N VAL A 113 -3.10 -3.59 12.90
CA VAL A 113 -4.08 -4.39 13.67
C VAL A 113 -5.08 -3.51 14.41
N LEU A 114 -4.60 -2.45 15.08
CA LEU A 114 -5.45 -1.53 15.82
C LEU A 114 -6.32 -0.71 14.87
N LEU A 115 -5.72 -0.14 13.84
CA LEU A 115 -6.45 0.67 12.86
C LEU A 115 -7.50 -0.16 12.12
N LEU A 116 -7.20 -1.39 11.71
CA LEU A 116 -8.16 -2.28 11.06
C LEU A 116 -9.35 -2.56 11.98
N ASN A 117 -9.13 -2.83 13.26
CA ASN A 117 -10.22 -3.00 14.22
C ASN A 117 -11.08 -1.73 14.35
N GLU A 118 -10.45 -0.55 14.42
CA GLU A 118 -11.17 0.72 14.46
C GLU A 118 -12.00 0.97 13.18
N LEU A 119 -11.46 0.63 12.01
CA LEU A 119 -12.17 0.71 10.73
C LEU A 119 -13.38 -0.25 10.71
N MET A 120 -13.22 -1.49 11.20
CA MET A 120 -14.32 -2.46 11.30
C MET A 120 -15.42 -2.00 12.26
N GLU A 121 -15.06 -1.37 13.38
CA GLU A 121 -16.07 -0.75 14.27
C GLU A 121 -16.68 0.50 13.64
N GLY A 122 -15.88 1.29 12.90
CA GLY A 122 -16.35 2.44 12.13
C GLY A 122 -17.44 2.07 11.12
N ASN A 123 -17.25 0.97 10.40
CA ASN A 123 -18.22 0.48 9.42
C ASN A 123 -19.59 0.14 10.02
N LYS A 124 -19.65 -0.27 11.29
CA LYS A 124 -20.89 -0.62 11.99
C LYS A 124 -21.70 0.59 12.43
N ARG A 125 -21.14 1.80 12.40
CA ARG A 125 -21.80 3.01 12.91
C ARG A 125 -22.95 3.48 12.03
N LYS A 126 -22.91 3.19 10.73
CA LYS A 126 -23.91 3.60 9.74
C LYS A 126 -24.11 2.48 8.72
N GLY A 127 -25.35 2.01 8.57
CA GLY A 127 -25.72 1.03 7.55
C GLY A 127 -25.35 1.53 6.15
N TRP A 128 -25.01 0.63 5.22
CA TRP A 128 -24.55 1.05 3.89
C TRP A 128 -25.60 1.89 3.14
N ASP A 129 -26.87 1.53 3.31
CA ASP A 129 -28.04 2.22 2.78
C ASP A 129 -28.22 3.62 3.37
N GLU A 130 -27.81 3.84 4.63
CA GLU A 130 -27.86 5.14 5.30
C GLU A 130 -26.69 6.05 4.91
N ARG A 131 -25.61 5.52 4.32
CA ARG A 131 -24.42 6.31 3.96
C ARG A 131 -24.72 7.36 2.90
N GLU A 132 -23.95 8.45 2.93
CA GLU A 132 -24.08 9.53 1.96
C GLU A 132 -23.87 8.98 0.54
N PRO A 133 -24.79 9.26 -0.41
CA PRO A 133 -24.80 8.62 -1.73
C PRO A 133 -23.78 9.23 -2.72
N TYR A 134 -22.66 9.74 -2.20
CA TYR A 134 -21.63 10.44 -2.96
C TYR A 134 -20.28 9.75 -2.87
N ALA A 135 -19.43 9.99 -3.85
CA ALA A 135 -18.02 9.66 -3.80
C ALA A 135 -17.26 10.64 -2.92
N TYR A 136 -16.43 10.11 -2.03
CA TYR A 136 -15.67 10.92 -1.08
C TYR A 136 -14.17 10.75 -1.23
N TRP A 137 -13.46 11.87 -1.15
CA TRP A 137 -12.01 11.92 -1.00
C TRP A 137 -11.60 13.06 -0.08
N LYS A 138 -10.63 12.81 0.80
CA LYS A 138 -9.94 13.83 1.57
C LYS A 138 -8.45 13.53 1.57
N GLY A 139 -7.63 14.50 1.18
CA GLY A 139 -6.19 14.32 1.14
C GLY A 139 -5.43 15.54 0.63
N ASN A 140 -4.10 15.49 0.67
CA ASN A 140 -3.25 16.58 0.21
C ASN A 140 -3.18 16.59 -1.33
N PRO A 141 -3.67 17.64 -2.02
CA PRO A 141 -3.60 17.74 -3.47
C PRO A 141 -2.22 18.17 -3.97
N ASN A 142 -1.38 18.78 -3.13
CA ASN A 142 -0.11 19.38 -3.55
C ASN A 142 1.00 18.35 -3.84
N VAL A 143 0.76 17.07 -3.57
CA VAL A 143 1.74 16.00 -3.75
C VAL A 143 1.72 15.39 -5.16
N ALA A 144 0.69 15.67 -5.96
CA ALA A 144 0.54 15.14 -7.31
C ALA A 144 -0.49 15.88 -8.17
N GLU A 145 -0.17 16.08 -9.46
CA GLU A 145 -1.07 16.72 -10.43
C GLU A 145 -2.41 15.99 -10.57
N THR A 146 -2.42 14.65 -10.51
CA THR A 146 -3.66 13.86 -10.59
C THR A 146 -4.65 14.16 -9.45
N ARG A 147 -4.14 14.56 -8.27
CA ARG A 147 -4.98 14.98 -7.14
C ARG A 147 -5.49 16.40 -7.30
N GLN A 148 -4.68 17.30 -7.86
CA GLN A 148 -5.14 18.64 -8.22
C GLN A 148 -6.25 18.57 -9.27
N ASP A 149 -6.12 17.67 -10.25
CA ASP A 149 -7.15 17.44 -11.24
C ASP A 149 -8.43 16.85 -10.63
N LEU A 150 -8.32 15.93 -9.65
CA LEU A 150 -9.48 15.39 -8.93
C LEU A 150 -10.30 16.48 -8.22
N LEU A 151 -9.68 17.58 -7.76
CA LEU A 151 -10.42 18.68 -7.13
C LEU A 151 -11.47 19.29 -8.07
N LYS A 152 -11.26 19.24 -9.38
CA LYS A 152 -12.22 19.73 -10.39
C LYS A 152 -13.50 18.90 -10.44
N CYS A 153 -13.47 17.68 -9.89
CA CYS A 153 -14.65 16.83 -9.80
C CYS A 153 -15.57 17.19 -8.62
N ASN A 154 -15.13 18.08 -7.72
CA ASN A 154 -15.98 18.51 -6.62
C ASN A 154 -17.21 19.28 -7.13
N VAL A 155 -18.28 19.27 -6.33
CA VAL A 155 -19.50 20.01 -6.64
C VAL A 155 -19.24 21.51 -6.84
N SER A 156 -19.92 22.09 -7.83
CA SER A 156 -19.94 23.53 -8.14
C SER A 156 -21.34 23.96 -8.54
N ASP A 157 -21.59 25.28 -8.62
CA ASP A 157 -22.90 25.83 -9.04
C ASP A 157 -23.34 25.37 -10.44
N LYS A 158 -22.40 24.93 -11.27
CA LYS A 158 -22.65 24.52 -12.67
C LYS A 158 -22.74 23.02 -12.86
N GLN A 159 -22.14 22.23 -11.96
CA GLN A 159 -21.92 20.81 -12.18
C GLN A 159 -21.73 20.08 -10.85
N ASP A 160 -22.49 19.00 -10.66
CA ASP A 160 -22.24 17.99 -9.62
C ASP A 160 -21.85 16.66 -10.29
N TRP A 161 -20.62 16.21 -10.05
CA TRP A 161 -20.13 14.91 -10.51
C TRP A 161 -20.44 13.78 -9.52
N GLY A 162 -21.25 14.05 -8.49
CA GLY A 162 -21.53 13.09 -7.42
C GLY A 162 -20.34 12.89 -6.47
N ALA A 163 -19.37 13.82 -6.47
CA ALA A 163 -18.16 13.74 -5.66
C ALA A 163 -18.08 14.86 -4.62
N ARG A 164 -17.51 14.53 -3.46
CA ARG A 164 -17.22 15.40 -2.32
C ARG A 164 -15.73 15.27 -2.04
N VAL A 165 -14.97 16.20 -2.61
CA VAL A 165 -13.50 16.16 -2.66
C VAL A 165 -12.95 17.30 -1.80
N TYR A 166 -12.19 16.96 -0.76
CA TYR A 166 -11.71 17.90 0.24
C TYR A 166 -10.18 17.95 0.26
N ALA A 167 -9.62 19.13 0.02
CA ALA A 167 -8.20 19.36 0.18
C ALA A 167 -7.84 19.33 1.68
N GLN A 168 -6.78 18.60 2.00
CA GLN A 168 -6.24 18.51 3.34
C GLN A 168 -4.89 19.24 3.41
N ASP A 169 -4.85 20.31 4.20
CA ASP A 169 -3.62 21.05 4.48
C ASP A 169 -2.81 20.31 5.56
N TRP A 170 -1.73 19.66 5.13
CA TRP A 170 -0.85 18.92 6.03
C TRP A 170 -0.08 19.83 7.00
N GLY A 171 0.20 21.08 6.63
CA GLY A 171 0.83 22.05 7.51
C GLY A 171 -0.08 22.38 8.69
N GLN A 172 -1.35 22.66 8.40
CA GLN A 172 -2.37 22.93 9.43
C GLN A 172 -2.70 21.69 10.27
N GLU A 173 -2.91 20.53 9.64
CA GLU A 173 -3.24 19.29 10.34
C GLU A 173 -2.10 18.84 11.27
N SER A 174 -0.84 19.02 10.85
CA SER A 174 0.33 18.75 11.68
C SER A 174 0.33 19.58 12.97
N GLN A 175 0.01 20.87 12.89
CA GLN A 175 -0.10 21.74 14.07
C GLN A 175 -1.20 21.31 15.05
N GLN A 176 -2.23 20.61 14.55
CA GLN A 176 -3.35 20.10 15.35
C GLN A 176 -3.18 18.62 15.74
N GLY A 177 -2.08 17.98 15.34
CA GLY A 177 -1.82 16.56 15.59
C GLY A 177 -2.78 15.61 14.85
N TYR A 178 -3.28 16.01 13.68
CA TYR A 178 -4.16 15.20 12.82
C TYR A 178 -5.44 14.71 13.52
N LYS A 179 -5.93 15.43 14.54
CA LYS A 179 -7.11 15.04 15.34
C LYS A 179 -8.39 14.87 14.51
N GLN A 180 -8.50 15.58 13.39
CA GLN A 180 -9.64 15.53 12.46
C GLN A 180 -9.42 14.61 11.25
N SER A 181 -8.42 13.73 11.35
CA SER A 181 -7.99 12.83 10.28
C SER A 181 -8.19 11.35 10.60
N ASN A 182 -8.93 11.02 11.66
CA ASN A 182 -9.22 9.64 12.00
C ASN A 182 -9.92 8.94 10.84
N LEU A 183 -9.28 7.91 10.29
CA LEU A 183 -9.75 7.18 9.11
C LEU A 183 -11.05 6.42 9.36
N ALA A 184 -11.25 5.88 10.57
CA ALA A 184 -12.46 5.14 10.94
C ALA A 184 -13.71 6.03 10.96
N ASN A 185 -13.54 7.35 11.07
CA ASN A 185 -14.64 8.32 10.97
C ASN A 185 -14.96 8.70 9.52
N GLN A 186 -14.23 8.19 8.53
CA GLN A 186 -14.39 8.57 7.12
C GLN A 186 -15.10 7.50 6.27
N CYS A 187 -15.68 6.47 6.90
CA CYS A 187 -16.44 5.40 6.25
C CYS A 187 -17.96 5.71 6.18
N GLU A 188 -18.31 6.99 6.00
CA GLU A 188 -19.71 7.48 6.05
C GLU A 188 -20.37 7.67 4.68
N HIS A 189 -19.61 7.45 3.60
CA HIS A 189 -20.04 7.62 2.22
C HIS A 189 -20.12 6.27 1.51
N ARG A 190 -21.08 6.09 0.59
CA ARG A 190 -21.24 4.84 -0.17
C ARG A 190 -20.02 4.53 -1.05
N PHE A 191 -19.32 5.57 -1.52
CA PHE A 191 -18.18 5.45 -2.42
C PHE A 191 -16.96 6.20 -1.87
N LYS A 192 -15.78 5.59 -1.98
CA LYS A 192 -14.49 6.17 -1.57
C LYS A 192 -13.53 6.17 -2.75
N ILE A 193 -12.97 7.33 -3.06
CA ILE A 193 -12.05 7.47 -4.20
C ILE A 193 -10.64 7.13 -3.74
N TYR A 194 -9.98 6.24 -4.46
CA TYR A 194 -8.54 6.07 -4.40
C TYR A 194 -7.90 6.79 -5.59
N VAL A 195 -6.89 7.61 -5.29
CA VAL A 195 -6.03 8.26 -6.28
C VAL A 195 -4.60 8.33 -5.75
N GLU A 196 -3.66 8.03 -6.65
CA GLU A 196 -2.23 8.06 -6.36
C GLU A 196 -1.77 9.43 -5.85
N GLY A 197 -0.70 9.41 -5.06
CA GLY A 197 0.01 10.61 -4.61
C GLY A 197 1.24 10.84 -5.46
N SER A 198 2.35 11.17 -4.83
CA SER A 198 3.65 11.25 -5.51
C SER A 198 3.98 9.94 -6.24
N ALA A 199 3.69 8.79 -5.63
CA ALA A 199 3.64 7.47 -6.27
C ALA A 199 2.40 6.70 -5.80
N TRP A 200 2.50 5.40 -5.46
CA TRP A 200 1.43 4.68 -4.78
C TRP A 200 1.00 5.43 -3.50
N SER A 201 -0.27 5.33 -3.11
CA SER A 201 -0.75 5.94 -1.88
C SER A 201 -1.08 4.90 -0.83
N VAL A 202 -0.51 5.08 0.36
CA VAL A 202 -0.75 4.25 1.55
C VAL A 202 -2.24 4.16 1.92
N SER A 203 -3.07 5.10 1.46
CA SER A 203 -4.51 5.14 1.76
C SER A 203 -5.33 4.04 1.13
N GLU A 204 -4.81 3.30 0.14
CA GLU A 204 -5.55 2.27 -0.59
C GLU A 204 -6.15 1.22 0.35
N LYS A 205 -5.32 0.61 1.22
CA LYS A 205 -5.78 -0.40 2.18
C LYS A 205 -6.80 0.13 3.20
N TYR A 206 -6.74 1.41 3.54
CA TYR A 206 -7.70 2.04 4.46
C TYR A 206 -9.03 2.29 3.77
N ILE A 207 -9.00 2.71 2.51
CA ILE A 207 -10.19 2.93 1.68
C ILE A 207 -10.92 1.60 1.43
N LEU A 208 -10.19 0.55 1.05
CA LEU A 208 -10.74 -0.78 0.82
C LEU A 208 -11.37 -1.38 2.08
N ALA A 209 -10.92 -0.98 3.27
CA ALA A 209 -11.47 -1.47 4.54
C ALA A 209 -12.84 -0.85 4.92
N CYS A 210 -13.31 0.20 4.25
CA CYS A 210 -14.47 1.00 4.70
C CYS A 210 -15.86 0.41 4.39
N ASP A 211 -16.02 -0.80 3.86
CA ASP A 211 -17.31 -1.33 3.30
C ASP A 211 -17.95 -0.43 2.21
N SER A 212 -17.30 0.67 1.84
CA SER A 212 -17.68 1.54 0.73
C SER A 212 -17.17 0.96 -0.57
N VAL A 213 -17.87 1.24 -1.66
CA VAL A 213 -17.33 0.94 -3.00
C VAL A 213 -16.07 1.76 -3.20
N THR A 214 -14.96 1.07 -3.46
CA THR A 214 -13.69 1.74 -3.80
C THR A 214 -13.73 2.13 -5.28
N LEU A 215 -13.73 3.43 -5.55
CA LEU A 215 -13.57 4.00 -6.88
C LEU A 215 -12.06 4.18 -7.13
N LEU A 216 -11.46 3.21 -7.81
CA LEU A 216 -10.02 3.15 -8.04
C LEU A 216 -9.66 3.90 -9.33
N VAL A 217 -9.14 5.12 -9.20
CA VAL A 217 -8.52 5.83 -10.34
C VAL A 217 -7.35 4.99 -10.83
N LYS A 218 -7.40 4.59 -12.11
CA LYS A 218 -6.48 3.64 -12.74
C LYS A 218 -5.03 3.90 -12.29
N PRO A 219 -4.46 3.02 -11.43
CA PRO A 219 -3.16 3.28 -10.84
C PRO A 219 -2.05 2.99 -11.84
N ARG A 220 -0.94 3.72 -11.70
CA ARG A 220 0.33 3.40 -12.37
C ARG A 220 1.13 2.38 -11.56
N TYR A 221 1.13 2.53 -10.25
CA TYR A 221 1.94 1.77 -9.32
C TYR A 221 1.12 0.66 -8.66
N TYR A 222 1.81 -0.41 -8.29
CA TYR A 222 1.27 -1.45 -7.44
C TYR A 222 2.23 -1.77 -6.30
N ASP A 223 1.67 -2.23 -5.18
CA ASP A 223 2.41 -2.69 -4.03
C ASP A 223 2.33 -4.23 -3.92
N PHE A 224 2.72 -4.77 -2.78
CA PHE A 224 2.82 -6.21 -2.58
C PHE A 224 1.47 -6.94 -2.61
N PHE A 225 0.33 -6.27 -2.38
CA PHE A 225 -0.99 -6.93 -2.32
C PHE A 225 -1.95 -6.47 -3.41
N THR A 226 -1.80 -5.26 -3.97
CA THR A 226 -2.81 -4.69 -4.87
C THR A 226 -3.00 -5.47 -6.17
N ARG A 227 -1.98 -6.24 -6.60
CA ARG A 227 -2.09 -7.18 -7.72
C ARG A 227 -3.11 -8.30 -7.51
N SER A 228 -3.57 -8.55 -6.28
CA SER A 228 -4.62 -9.52 -5.97
C SER A 228 -6.03 -8.96 -6.09
N LEU A 229 -6.19 -7.62 -6.18
CA LEU A 229 -7.51 -6.99 -6.31
C LEU A 229 -8.12 -7.28 -7.68
N GLU A 230 -9.45 -7.39 -7.73
CA GLU A 230 -10.20 -7.78 -8.93
C GLU A 230 -11.20 -6.67 -9.25
N PRO A 231 -11.14 -6.06 -10.45
CA PRO A 231 -12.13 -5.08 -10.87
C PRO A 231 -13.53 -5.71 -10.92
N MET A 232 -14.56 -4.94 -10.60
CA MET A 232 -15.96 -5.37 -10.47
C MET A 232 -16.25 -6.38 -9.33
N HIS A 233 -15.24 -6.73 -8.54
CA HIS A 233 -15.42 -7.54 -7.33
C HIS A 233 -14.93 -6.81 -6.09
N HIS A 234 -13.71 -6.28 -6.11
CA HIS A 234 -13.11 -5.54 -5.01
C HIS A 234 -13.18 -4.02 -5.19
N TYR A 235 -13.32 -3.53 -6.43
CA TYR A 235 -13.35 -2.10 -6.73
C TYR A 235 -14.01 -1.80 -8.07
N TRP A 236 -14.42 -0.54 -8.25
CA TRP A 236 -14.87 0.02 -9.51
C TRP A 236 -13.75 0.83 -10.16
N SER A 237 -13.43 0.57 -11.43
CA SER A 237 -12.33 1.26 -12.12
C SER A 237 -12.75 2.64 -12.61
N ILE A 238 -11.89 3.65 -12.41
CA ILE A 238 -12.10 5.04 -12.86
C ILE A 238 -10.98 5.42 -13.83
N LYS A 239 -11.34 6.03 -14.96
CA LYS A 239 -10.37 6.51 -15.94
C LYS A 239 -9.49 7.61 -15.38
N ALA A 240 -8.20 7.57 -15.66
CA ALA A 240 -7.26 8.58 -15.18
C ALA A 240 -7.39 9.91 -15.96
N ASP A 241 -7.73 9.87 -17.24
CA ASP A 241 -7.85 11.02 -18.14
C ASP A 241 -9.24 11.67 -18.15
N ASP A 242 -10.28 10.95 -17.71
CA ASP A 242 -11.68 11.41 -17.70
C ASP A 242 -12.40 11.17 -16.35
N LYS A 243 -11.62 11.31 -15.27
CA LYS A 243 -12.01 10.91 -13.91
C LYS A 243 -13.36 11.45 -13.44
N CYS A 244 -13.72 12.70 -13.70
CA CYS A 244 -14.97 13.26 -13.18
C CYS A 244 -16.22 12.63 -13.81
N ARG A 245 -16.21 12.38 -15.13
CA ARG A 245 -17.31 11.67 -15.80
C ARG A 245 -17.37 10.21 -15.38
N SER A 246 -16.23 9.55 -15.25
CA SER A 246 -16.18 8.18 -14.74
C SER A 246 -16.70 8.06 -13.31
N ILE A 247 -16.35 9.01 -12.43
CA ILE A 247 -16.88 9.05 -11.05
C ILE A 247 -18.40 9.25 -11.06
N LYS A 248 -18.92 10.20 -11.84
CA LYS A 248 -20.36 10.44 -11.96
C LYS A 248 -21.10 9.20 -12.41
N TYR A 249 -20.59 8.52 -13.43
CA TYR A 249 -21.18 7.28 -13.92
C TYR A 249 -21.18 6.19 -12.83
N ALA A 250 -20.06 5.98 -12.15
CA ALA A 250 -19.94 4.98 -11.09
C ALA A 250 -20.90 5.24 -9.92
N VAL A 251 -21.04 6.51 -9.51
CA VAL A 251 -21.94 6.93 -8.43
C VAL A 251 -23.40 6.73 -8.82
N ASP A 252 -23.79 7.16 -10.03
CA ASP A 252 -25.16 6.97 -10.53
C ASP A 252 -25.51 5.48 -10.66
N TRP A 253 -24.58 4.68 -11.19
CA TRP A 253 -24.74 3.24 -11.32
C TRP A 253 -24.89 2.59 -9.93
N GLY A 254 -23.98 2.86 -9.00
CA GLY A 254 -24.01 2.19 -7.70
C GLY A 254 -25.20 2.62 -6.82
N ASN A 255 -25.71 3.84 -6.98
CA ASN A 255 -26.92 4.28 -6.30
C ASN A 255 -28.21 3.66 -6.88
N SER A 256 -28.18 3.23 -8.15
CA SER A 256 -29.28 2.50 -8.80
C SER A 256 -29.15 0.97 -8.69
N HIS A 257 -27.97 0.46 -8.36
CA HIS A 257 -27.64 -0.97 -8.20
C HIS A 257 -27.07 -1.20 -6.80
N GLN A 258 -27.89 -0.92 -5.78
CA GLN A 258 -27.45 -0.83 -4.39
C GLN A 258 -26.93 -2.16 -3.84
N GLU A 259 -27.57 -3.27 -4.19
CA GLU A 259 -27.16 -4.60 -3.74
C GLU A 259 -25.77 -4.96 -4.29
N GLU A 260 -25.53 -4.73 -5.58
CA GLU A 260 -24.25 -5.00 -6.23
C GLU A 260 -23.14 -4.07 -5.72
N ALA A 261 -23.46 -2.79 -5.53
CA ALA A 261 -22.53 -1.81 -4.98
C ALA A 261 -22.14 -2.17 -3.53
N GLN A 262 -23.11 -2.51 -2.69
CA GLN A 262 -22.86 -2.94 -1.31
C GLN A 262 -22.03 -4.24 -1.27
N ALA A 263 -22.35 -5.21 -2.11
CA ALA A 263 -21.60 -6.47 -2.21
C ALA A 263 -20.14 -6.22 -2.60
N MET A 264 -19.89 -5.30 -3.53
CA MET A 264 -18.53 -4.93 -3.94
C MET A 264 -17.73 -4.27 -2.80
N GLY A 265 -18.33 -3.31 -2.10
CA GLY A 265 -17.69 -2.66 -0.95
C GLY A 265 -17.35 -3.66 0.17
N LYS A 266 -18.27 -4.59 0.46
CA LYS A 266 -18.08 -5.66 1.45
C LYS A 266 -17.02 -6.67 1.01
N ALA A 267 -16.98 -7.06 -0.26
CA ALA A 267 -15.95 -7.96 -0.78
C ALA A 267 -14.55 -7.35 -0.62
N ALA A 268 -14.40 -6.04 -0.87
CA ALA A 268 -13.15 -5.31 -0.66
C ALA A 268 -12.69 -5.35 0.81
N SER A 269 -13.58 -5.02 1.74
CA SER A 269 -13.24 -4.98 3.17
C SER A 269 -12.97 -6.39 3.73
N GLU A 270 -13.69 -7.40 3.26
CA GLU A 270 -13.45 -8.80 3.62
C GLU A 270 -12.09 -9.28 3.12
N PHE A 271 -11.69 -8.93 1.90
CA PHE A 271 -10.35 -9.19 1.38
C PHE A 271 -9.29 -8.56 2.30
N ILE A 272 -9.43 -7.28 2.64
CA ILE A 272 -8.49 -6.59 3.53
C ILE A 272 -8.42 -7.27 4.91
N LYS A 273 -9.57 -7.66 5.46
CA LYS A 273 -9.65 -8.31 6.78
C LYS A 273 -9.01 -9.70 6.80
N LYS A 274 -9.21 -10.50 5.75
CA LYS A 274 -8.81 -11.91 5.72
C LYS A 274 -7.42 -12.12 5.11
N GLU A 275 -7.15 -11.41 4.01
CA GLU A 275 -5.96 -11.60 3.18
C GLU A 275 -4.83 -10.59 3.46
N LEU A 276 -5.14 -9.46 4.12
CA LEU A 276 -4.14 -8.45 4.51
C LEU A 276 -3.90 -8.40 6.03
N LYS A 277 -4.15 -9.49 6.76
CA LYS A 277 -3.81 -9.60 8.19
C LYS A 277 -2.30 -9.67 8.41
N MET A 278 -1.83 -9.20 9.57
CA MET A 278 -0.39 -9.15 9.89
C MET A 278 0.34 -10.50 9.78
N ASP A 279 -0.34 -11.62 10.01
CA ASP A 279 0.28 -12.94 9.80
C ASP A 279 0.71 -13.14 8.34
N TYR A 280 -0.14 -12.76 7.37
CA TYR A 280 0.20 -12.87 5.95
C TYR A 280 1.16 -11.77 5.49
N VAL A 281 1.17 -10.60 6.14
CA VAL A 281 2.21 -9.58 5.91
C VAL A 281 3.58 -10.15 6.30
N TYR A 282 3.70 -10.76 7.48
CA TYR A 282 4.95 -11.40 7.90
C TYR A 282 5.31 -12.62 7.05
N ASP A 283 4.34 -13.42 6.62
CA ASP A 283 4.62 -14.56 5.72
C ASP A 283 5.11 -14.09 4.35
N TYR A 284 4.52 -13.04 3.79
CA TYR A 284 5.02 -12.41 2.57
C TYR A 284 6.46 -11.93 2.74
N MET A 285 6.76 -11.20 3.83
CA MET A 285 8.12 -10.75 4.11
C MET A 285 9.09 -11.92 4.29
N PHE A 286 8.67 -12.99 4.98
CA PHE A 286 9.48 -14.19 5.18
C PHE A 286 9.85 -14.80 3.83
N HIS A 287 8.86 -15.09 2.99
CA HIS A 287 9.07 -15.71 1.68
C HIS A 287 9.91 -14.84 0.77
N LEU A 288 9.62 -13.54 0.73
CA LEU A 288 10.38 -12.57 -0.05
C LEU A 288 11.87 -12.58 0.31
N LEU A 289 12.19 -12.46 1.61
CA LEU A 289 13.55 -12.41 2.09
C LEU A 289 14.26 -13.76 1.97
N ASN A 290 13.55 -14.86 2.21
CA ASN A 290 14.06 -16.22 2.08
C ASN A 290 14.41 -16.55 0.61
N GLU A 291 13.51 -16.28 -0.33
CA GLU A 291 13.79 -16.49 -1.76
C GLU A 291 14.87 -15.55 -2.28
N TYR A 292 14.89 -14.28 -1.83
CA TYR A 292 15.95 -13.34 -2.16
C TYR A 292 17.33 -13.84 -1.71
N ALA A 293 17.44 -14.36 -0.47
CA ALA A 293 18.70 -14.85 0.08
C ALA A 293 19.29 -16.03 -0.73
N LYS A 294 18.44 -16.91 -1.27
CA LYS A 294 18.88 -18.02 -2.15
C LYS A 294 19.55 -17.55 -3.44
N LEU A 295 19.28 -16.31 -3.87
CA LEU A 295 19.89 -15.71 -5.08
C LEU A 295 21.28 -15.14 -4.82
N LEU A 296 21.70 -15.00 -3.54
CA LEU A 296 23.00 -14.47 -3.18
C LEU A 296 24.10 -15.48 -3.53
N ARG A 297 25.05 -15.06 -4.37
CA ARG A 297 26.24 -15.85 -4.76
C ARG A 297 27.46 -15.59 -3.89
N PHE A 298 27.25 -15.04 -2.70
CA PHE A 298 28.29 -14.71 -1.74
C PHE A 298 27.75 -14.86 -0.33
N LYS A 299 28.64 -15.09 0.63
CA LYS A 299 28.28 -15.10 2.05
C LYS A 299 28.16 -13.65 2.55
N PRO A 300 27.01 -13.23 3.10
CA PRO A 300 26.86 -11.92 3.71
C PRO A 300 27.90 -11.68 4.82
N THR A 301 28.42 -10.45 4.88
CA THR A 301 29.39 -10.02 5.89
C THR A 301 28.95 -8.70 6.49
N ILE A 302 29.07 -8.55 7.81
CA ILE A 302 28.70 -7.34 8.54
C ILE A 302 29.56 -6.15 8.03
N PRO A 303 28.94 -5.09 7.51
CA PRO A 303 29.67 -3.89 7.08
C PRO A 303 30.36 -3.20 8.26
N ARG A 304 31.55 -2.61 8.04
CA ARG A 304 32.32 -1.94 9.12
C ARG A 304 31.56 -0.83 9.86
N LYS A 305 30.64 -0.15 9.17
CA LYS A 305 29.82 0.95 9.71
C LYS A 305 28.43 0.50 10.15
N ALA A 306 28.13 -0.79 10.06
CA ALA A 306 26.84 -1.31 10.48
C ALA A 306 26.78 -1.42 12.00
N VAL A 307 25.62 -1.10 12.55
CA VAL A 307 25.28 -1.26 13.97
C VAL A 307 24.31 -2.42 14.11
N GLU A 308 24.45 -3.22 15.18
CA GLU A 308 23.49 -4.27 15.50
C GLU A 308 22.16 -3.65 15.92
N PHE A 309 21.07 -4.16 15.35
CA PHE A 309 19.70 -3.73 15.65
C PHE A 309 18.95 -4.89 16.30
N CYS A 310 18.31 -4.61 17.45
CA CYS A 310 17.32 -5.47 18.07
C CYS A 310 16.10 -4.64 18.51
N PRO A 311 14.93 -5.26 18.76
CA PRO A 311 13.73 -4.54 19.17
C PRO A 311 13.97 -3.59 20.35
N GLU A 312 14.73 -4.03 21.34
CA GLU A 312 15.04 -3.26 22.55
C GLU A 312 15.89 -2.02 22.24
N THR A 313 16.91 -2.13 21.38
CA THR A 313 17.74 -0.98 20.96
C THR A 313 16.95 0.09 20.21
N MET A 314 15.86 -0.28 19.53
CA MET A 314 14.99 0.68 18.85
C MET A 314 13.92 1.26 19.77
N ALA A 315 13.27 0.43 20.59
CA ALA A 315 12.11 0.84 21.39
C ALA A 315 12.48 1.54 22.71
N CYS A 316 13.60 1.19 23.34
CA CYS A 316 14.03 1.82 24.60
C CYS A 316 14.25 3.34 24.49
N PRO A 317 14.98 3.86 23.49
CA PRO A 317 15.19 5.31 23.33
C PRO A 317 14.02 6.03 22.65
N ALA A 318 13.05 5.31 22.10
CA ALA A 318 11.89 5.92 21.45
C ALA A 318 11.02 6.68 22.47
N VAL A 319 10.33 7.72 21.99
CA VAL A 319 9.44 8.55 22.81
C VAL A 319 8.15 8.88 22.05
N GLY A 320 7.11 9.28 22.77
CA GLY A 320 5.82 9.65 22.19
C GLY A 320 5.20 8.54 21.33
N LEU A 321 4.53 8.95 20.24
CA LEU A 321 3.84 8.04 19.31
C LEU A 321 4.76 6.99 18.68
N ILE A 322 6.07 7.28 18.51
CA ILE A 322 7.02 6.28 18.00
C ILE A 322 7.09 5.09 18.97
N LYS A 323 7.27 5.36 20.27
CA LYS A 323 7.33 4.30 21.29
C LYS A 323 6.00 3.60 21.45
N GLU A 324 4.90 4.35 21.46
CA GLU A 324 3.54 3.81 21.55
C GLU A 324 3.29 2.80 20.42
N PHE A 325 3.50 3.21 19.16
CA PHE A 325 3.25 2.35 18.01
C PHE A 325 4.20 1.14 17.95
N MET A 326 5.45 1.27 18.40
CA MET A 326 6.34 0.12 18.55
C MET A 326 5.78 -0.88 19.58
N ILE A 327 5.35 -0.42 20.75
CA ILE A 327 4.77 -1.30 21.79
C ILE A 327 3.49 -1.96 21.29
N GLU A 328 2.62 -1.21 20.60
CA GLU A 328 1.35 -1.70 20.07
C GLU A 328 1.53 -2.73 18.93
N SER A 329 2.61 -2.61 18.16
CA SER A 329 2.90 -3.48 17.01
C SER A 329 3.93 -4.58 17.31
N VAL A 330 4.36 -4.73 18.57
CA VAL A 330 5.36 -5.72 18.96
C VAL A 330 4.83 -7.14 18.78
N VAL A 331 5.64 -8.00 18.17
CA VAL A 331 5.38 -9.44 18.15
C VAL A 331 5.62 -10.00 19.54
N LYS A 332 4.57 -10.50 20.19
CA LYS A 332 4.61 -10.95 21.59
C LYS A 332 5.54 -12.14 21.82
N GLY A 333 5.76 -12.98 20.82
CA GLY A 333 6.69 -14.09 20.87
C GLY A 333 6.81 -14.84 19.55
N PRO A 334 7.66 -15.86 19.49
CA PRO A 334 7.81 -16.71 18.31
C PRO A 334 6.49 -17.35 17.91
N SER A 335 6.27 -17.48 16.61
CA SER A 335 5.13 -18.23 16.08
C SER A 335 5.26 -19.71 16.41
N LEU A 336 4.18 -20.33 16.90
CA LEU A 336 4.08 -21.77 17.09
C LEU A 336 3.99 -22.53 15.77
N THR A 337 3.48 -21.87 14.73
CA THR A 337 3.39 -22.40 13.37
C THR A 337 4.53 -21.87 12.50
N SER A 338 4.93 -22.68 11.51
CA SER A 338 5.78 -22.18 10.44
C SER A 338 5.05 -21.15 9.58
N PRO A 339 5.79 -20.29 8.85
CA PRO A 339 5.19 -19.45 7.81
C PRO A 339 4.32 -20.29 6.86
N CYS A 340 3.28 -19.69 6.28
CA CYS A 340 2.43 -20.38 5.32
C CYS A 340 3.25 -21.02 4.18
N THR A 341 2.71 -22.04 3.52
CA THR A 341 3.36 -22.60 2.33
C THR A 341 3.13 -21.66 1.15
N LEU A 342 4.21 -21.19 0.54
CA LEU A 342 4.12 -20.41 -0.70
C LEU A 342 3.70 -21.35 -1.84
N PRO A 343 2.57 -21.10 -2.52
CA PRO A 343 2.19 -21.90 -3.69
C PRO A 343 3.21 -21.72 -4.82
N PRO A 344 3.32 -22.68 -5.75
CA PRO A 344 4.16 -22.52 -6.91
C PRO A 344 3.72 -21.30 -7.73
N PRO A 345 4.66 -20.65 -8.45
CA PRO A 345 4.32 -19.53 -9.31
C PRO A 345 3.33 -19.98 -10.40
N HIS A 346 2.44 -19.07 -10.82
CA HIS A 346 1.57 -19.32 -11.95
C HIS A 346 2.40 -19.64 -13.20
N ASP A 347 2.00 -20.67 -13.93
CA ASP A 347 2.50 -20.89 -15.28
C ASP A 347 2.09 -19.72 -16.20
N PRO A 348 2.79 -19.51 -17.33
CA PRO A 348 2.52 -18.39 -18.22
C PRO A 348 1.07 -18.32 -18.72
N ALA A 349 0.41 -19.46 -18.96
CA ALA A 349 -0.96 -19.48 -19.47
C ALA A 349 -1.97 -19.09 -18.37
N SER A 350 -1.82 -19.62 -17.16
CA SER A 350 -2.65 -19.23 -16.01
C SER A 350 -2.48 -17.75 -15.66
N LEU A 351 -1.24 -17.25 -15.68
CA LEU A 351 -0.98 -15.82 -15.44
C LEU A 351 -1.62 -14.96 -16.53
N TYR A 352 -1.48 -15.32 -17.81
CA TYR A 352 -2.09 -14.60 -18.92
C TYR A 352 -3.62 -14.59 -18.82
N ALA A 353 -4.23 -15.72 -18.47
CA ALA A 353 -5.69 -15.82 -18.27
C ALA A 353 -6.18 -14.90 -17.14
N LEU A 354 -5.46 -14.85 -16.02
CA LEU A 354 -5.78 -13.97 -14.90
C LEU A 354 -5.67 -12.49 -15.29
N LEU A 355 -4.60 -12.09 -15.97
CA LEU A 355 -4.42 -10.71 -16.45
C LEU A 355 -5.52 -10.33 -17.44
N ARG A 356 -5.80 -11.19 -18.41
CA ARG A 356 -6.85 -10.97 -19.41
C ARG A 356 -8.24 -10.86 -18.78
N LYS A 357 -8.54 -11.66 -17.75
CA LYS A 357 -9.80 -11.54 -16.98
C LYS A 357 -9.95 -10.13 -16.41
N LYS A 358 -8.90 -9.58 -15.80
CA LYS A 358 -8.91 -8.23 -15.23
C LYS A 358 -9.09 -7.15 -16.29
N ASP A 359 -8.35 -7.25 -17.39
CA ASP A 359 -8.45 -6.30 -18.51
C ASP A 359 -9.87 -6.31 -19.10
N ASN A 360 -10.46 -7.49 -19.28
CA ASN A 360 -11.84 -7.62 -19.76
C ASN A 360 -12.84 -6.96 -18.82
N SER A 361 -12.72 -7.15 -17.50
CA SER A 361 -13.60 -6.49 -16.51
C SER A 361 -13.48 -4.96 -16.55
N ILE A 362 -12.26 -4.43 -16.74
CA ILE A 362 -12.05 -2.98 -16.88
C ILE A 362 -12.70 -2.49 -18.18
N ASN A 363 -12.44 -3.16 -19.31
CA ASN A 363 -13.03 -2.80 -20.60
C ASN A 363 -14.56 -2.81 -20.56
N GLN A 364 -15.17 -3.76 -19.83
CA GLN A 364 -16.62 -3.80 -19.63
C GLN A 364 -17.14 -2.53 -18.92
N VAL A 365 -16.46 -2.06 -17.87
CA VAL A 365 -16.81 -0.81 -17.18
C VAL A 365 -16.73 0.37 -18.15
N GLU A 366 -15.65 0.45 -18.93
CA GLU A 366 -15.43 1.54 -19.90
C GLU A 366 -16.50 1.54 -21.01
N GLU A 367 -16.94 0.37 -21.47
CA GLU A 367 -18.03 0.23 -22.45
C GLU A 367 -19.38 0.64 -21.88
N LEU A 368 -19.68 0.24 -20.64
CA LEU A 368 -20.92 0.62 -19.96
C LEU A 368 -21.00 2.14 -19.75
N GLU A 369 -19.89 2.75 -19.32
CA GLU A 369 -19.76 4.20 -19.20
C GLU A 369 -19.94 4.91 -20.55
N LYS A 370 -19.30 4.40 -21.61
CA LYS A 370 -19.45 4.97 -22.96
C LYS A 370 -20.92 4.97 -23.41
N LYS A 371 -21.61 3.83 -23.27
CA LYS A 371 -23.04 3.70 -23.62
C LYS A 371 -23.92 4.62 -22.79
N PHE A 372 -23.59 4.85 -21.52
CA PHE A 372 -24.32 5.79 -20.66
C PHE A 372 -24.22 7.22 -21.19
N TRP A 373 -23.02 7.70 -21.50
CA TRP A 373 -22.83 9.06 -22.01
C TRP A 373 -23.36 9.26 -23.44
N GLU A 374 -23.33 8.23 -24.28
CA GLU A 374 -23.92 8.27 -25.63
C GLU A 374 -25.45 8.46 -25.58
N LYS A 375 -26.13 7.95 -24.55
CA LYS A 375 -27.58 8.13 -24.37
C LYS A 375 -27.99 9.50 -23.83
N GLN A 376 -27.04 10.28 -23.30
CA GLN A 376 -27.28 11.63 -22.77
C GLN A 376 -26.97 12.75 -23.76
N LYS A 377 -26.40 12.40 -24.92
CA LYS A 377 -26.26 13.27 -26.08
C LYS A 377 -27.52 13.22 -26.92
#